data_AF-A0A1E4MAU4-F1
#
_entry.id   AF-A0A1E4MAU4-F1
#
_cell.length_a   1.000
_cell.length_b   1.000
_cell.length_c   1.000
_cell.angle_alpha   90.00
_cell.angle_beta   90.00
_cell.angle_gamma   90.00
#
_symmetry.space_group_name_H-M   'P 1'
#
loop_
_entity.id
_entity.type
_entity.pdbx_description
1 polymer ?
#
loop_
_entity_poly.entity_id
_entity_poly.type
_entity_poly.pdbx_seq_one_letter_code
_entity_poly.pdbx_strand_id
1 'polypeptide(L)'
;MNTQVAQMRITRDLHDAEGALDEALIRQARLFATMVSARRESGAAPFMGQDALLRLAKSQQSMLTAGGELARVHGRLSEIAVETNGGNDGCPPVNASLDEPAVVTGVAA
;
A
#
# COMPACT_ATOMS: atom_id res chain seq x y z
N MET A 1 -13.14 -20.90 -17.43
CA MET A 1 -12.65 -20.38 -16.13
C MET A 1 -13.86 -20.25 -15.22
N ASN A 2 -13.84 -20.81 -14.00
CA ASN A 2 -14.96 -20.60 -13.06
C ASN A 2 -14.74 -19.30 -12.25
N THR A 3 -15.81 -18.80 -11.64
CA THR A 3 -15.82 -17.54 -10.88
C THR A 3 -14.88 -17.55 -9.68
N GLN A 4 -14.70 -18.70 -9.01
CA GLN A 4 -13.81 -18.85 -7.87
C GLN A 4 -12.33 -18.70 -8.27
N VAL A 5 -11.92 -19.27 -9.41
CA VAL A 5 -10.56 -19.11 -9.95
C VAL A 5 -10.29 -17.65 -10.33
N ALA A 6 -11.29 -16.95 -10.86
CA ALA A 6 -11.16 -15.52 -11.15
C ALA A 6 -10.98 -14.70 -9.86
N GLN A 7 -11.79 -14.97 -8.83
CA GLN A 7 -11.71 -14.30 -7.53
C GLN A 7 -10.35 -14.50 -6.86
N MET A 8 -9.84 -15.74 -6.79
CA MET A 8 -8.51 -16.02 -6.20
C MET A 8 -7.39 -15.25 -6.91
N ARG A 9 -7.48 -15.09 -8.23
CA ARG A 9 -6.50 -14.31 -8.99
C ARG A 9 -6.61 -12.82 -8.71
N ILE A 10 -7.83 -12.29 -8.65
CA ILE A 10 -8.08 -10.88 -8.33
C ILE A 10 -7.54 -10.53 -6.93
N THR A 11 -7.86 -11.33 -5.91
CA THR A 11 -7.35 -11.13 -4.55
C THR A 11 -5.82 -11.16 -4.51
N ARG A 12 -5.20 -12.11 -5.20
CA ARG A 12 -3.74 -12.17 -5.30
C ARG A 12 -3.17 -10.93 -5.95
N ASP A 13 -3.67 -10.54 -7.12
CA ASP A 13 -3.16 -9.40 -7.88
C ASP A 13 -3.33 -8.09 -7.08
N LEU A 14 -4.40 -7.99 -6.27
CA LEU A 14 -4.64 -6.88 -5.37
C LEU A 14 -3.61 -6.80 -4.23
N HIS A 15 -3.36 -7.90 -3.52
CA HIS A 15 -2.34 -7.95 -2.47
C HIS A 15 -0.94 -7.69 -3.02
N ASP A 16 -0.62 -8.23 -4.19
CA ASP A 16 0.65 -7.99 -4.87
C ASP A 16 0.80 -6.48 -5.19
N ALA A 17 -0.28 -5.80 -5.59
CA ALA A 17 -0.27 -4.35 -5.85
C ALA A 17 -0.11 -3.51 -4.58
N GLU A 18 -0.80 -3.86 -3.49
CA GLU A 18 -0.68 -3.20 -2.19
C GLU A 18 0.75 -3.32 -1.65
N GLY A 19 1.31 -4.54 -1.64
CA GLY A 19 2.68 -4.77 -1.19
C GLY A 19 3.73 -4.06 -2.06
N ALA A 20 3.50 -3.97 -3.37
CA ALA A 20 4.39 -3.24 -4.27
C ALA A 20 4.42 -1.72 -3.97
N LEU A 21 3.28 -1.13 -3.60
CA LEU A 21 3.22 0.29 -3.19
C LEU A 21 3.99 0.53 -1.89
N ASP A 22 3.84 -0.33 -0.89
CA ASP A 22 4.54 -0.21 0.39
C ASP A 22 6.06 -0.33 0.21
N GLU A 23 6.51 -1.33 -0.58
CA GLU A 23 7.93 -1.50 -0.90
C GLU A 23 8.49 -0.27 -1.66
N ALA A 24 7.71 0.31 -2.57
CA ALA A 24 8.09 1.54 -3.27
C ALA A 24 8.20 2.74 -2.32
N LEU A 25 7.26 2.91 -1.38
CA LEU A 25 7.29 3.95 -0.34
C LEU A 25 8.53 3.82 0.54
N ILE A 26 8.87 2.60 0.99
CA ILE A 26 10.07 2.32 1.79
C ILE A 26 11.33 2.75 1.02
N ARG A 27 11.45 2.38 -0.26
CA ARG A 27 12.60 2.74 -1.10
C ARG A 27 12.72 4.24 -1.30
N GLN A 28 11.61 4.94 -1.53
CA GLN A 28 11.62 6.39 -1.67
C GLN A 28 11.97 7.10 -0.35
N ALA A 29 11.47 6.61 0.79
CA ALA A 29 11.84 7.15 2.10
C ALA A 29 13.33 7.00 2.38
N ARG A 30 13.92 5.84 2.07
CA ARG A 30 15.37 5.62 2.14
C ARG A 30 16.14 6.61 1.27
N LEU A 31 15.72 6.78 0.00
CA LEU A 31 16.33 7.75 -0.91
C LEU A 31 16.27 9.18 -0.36
N PHE A 32 15.13 9.60 0.17
CA PHE A 32 14.95 10.93 0.77
C PHE A 32 15.92 11.15 1.93
N ALA A 33 16.02 10.18 2.84
CA ALA A 33 16.95 10.21 3.98
C ALA A 33 18.42 10.29 3.51
N THR A 34 18.80 9.53 2.49
CA THR A 34 20.14 9.59 1.88
C THR A 34 20.44 10.96 1.31
N MET A 35 19.52 11.57 0.55
CA MET A 35 19.71 12.90 -0.04
C MET A 35 19.92 13.98 1.03
N VAL A 36 19.12 13.96 2.11
CA VAL A 36 19.25 14.91 3.22
C VAL A 36 20.56 14.71 3.98
N SER A 37 20.97 13.45 4.19
CA SER A 37 22.23 13.11 4.87
C SER A 37 23.45 13.57 4.05
N ALA A 38 23.46 13.26 2.75
CA ALA A 38 24.53 13.69 1.84
C ALA A 38 24.69 15.22 1.79
N ARG A 39 23.58 15.98 1.82
CA ARG A 39 23.64 17.45 1.90
C ARG A 39 24.31 17.93 3.19
N ARG A 40 24.01 17.29 4.33
CA ARG A 40 24.62 17.62 5.63
C ARG A 40 26.11 17.28 5.65
N GLU A 41 26.49 16.11 5.14
CA GLU A 41 27.87 15.60 5.19
C GLU A 41 28.80 16.32 4.21
N SER A 42 28.30 16.71 3.04
CA SER A 42 29.10 17.39 2.01
C SER A 42 29.33 18.88 2.27
N GLY A 43 28.66 19.47 3.27
CA GLY A 43 28.68 20.93 3.48
C GLY A 43 28.06 21.71 2.31
N ALA A 44 27.26 21.04 1.48
CA ALA A 44 26.57 21.67 0.36
C ALA A 44 25.65 22.80 0.84
N ALA A 45 25.45 23.81 -0.01
CA ALA A 45 24.54 24.90 0.29
C ALA A 45 23.13 24.36 0.64
N PRO A 46 22.42 24.95 1.63
CA PRO A 46 21.13 24.43 2.11
C PRO A 46 20.08 24.18 1.02
N PHE A 47 20.12 24.95 -0.06
CA PHE A 47 19.17 24.86 -1.18
C PHE A 47 19.59 23.89 -2.28
N MET A 48 20.81 23.36 -2.23
CA MET A 48 21.28 22.40 -3.22
C MET A 48 20.45 21.11 -3.13
N GLY A 49 19.83 20.73 -4.25
CA GLY A 49 18.96 19.56 -4.33
C GLY A 49 17.54 19.75 -3.76
N GLN A 50 17.16 20.97 -3.36
CA GLN A 50 15.84 21.23 -2.77
C GLN A 50 14.68 20.90 -3.74
N ASP A 51 14.79 21.27 -5.01
CA ASP A 51 13.78 20.93 -6.03
C ASP A 51 13.62 19.40 -6.18
N ALA A 52 14.73 18.66 -6.14
CA ALA A 52 14.69 17.20 -6.21
C ALA A 52 14.00 16.57 -4.99
N LEU A 53 14.27 17.07 -3.77
CA LEU A 53 13.57 16.63 -2.55
C LEU A 53 12.07 16.93 -2.60
N LEU A 54 11.67 18.11 -3.10
CA LEU A 54 10.26 18.46 -3.26
C LEU A 54 9.56 17.54 -4.26
N ARG A 55 10.21 17.20 -5.37
CA ARG A 55 9.68 16.26 -6.36
C ARG A 55 9.55 14.85 -5.80
N LEU A 56 10.53 14.38 -5.03
CA LEU A 56 10.47 13.08 -4.36
C LEU A 56 9.34 13.03 -3.33
N ALA A 57 9.20 14.06 -2.50
CA ALA A 57 8.09 14.17 -1.54
C ALA A 57 6.72 14.18 -2.23
N LYS A 58 6.60 14.88 -3.36
CA LYS A 58 5.38 14.86 -4.17
C LYS A 58 5.09 13.46 -4.73
N SER A 59 6.11 12.72 -5.17
CA SER A 59 5.95 11.32 -5.59
C SER A 59 5.47 10.44 -4.45
N GLN A 60 6.00 10.59 -3.23
CA GLN A 60 5.56 9.86 -2.06
C GLN A 60 4.09 10.14 -1.74
N GLN A 61 3.67 11.41 -1.81
CA GLN A 61 2.27 11.80 -1.62
C GLN A 61 1.35 11.14 -2.66
N SER A 62 1.75 11.10 -3.93
CA SER A 62 0.99 10.41 -4.98
C SER A 62 0.85 8.91 -4.74
N MET A 63 1.88 8.25 -4.22
CA MET A 63 1.81 6.83 -3.86
C MET A 63 0.88 6.58 -2.65
N LEU A 64 0.90 7.45 -1.64
CA LEU A 64 -0.05 7.36 -0.52
C LEU A 64 -1.50 7.51 -0.99
N THR A 65 -1.76 8.45 -1.91
CA THR A 65 -3.09 8.57 -2.53
C THR A 65 -3.45 7.32 -3.31
N ALA A 66 -2.54 6.76 -4.11
CA ALA A 66 -2.77 5.51 -4.82
C ALA A 66 -3.06 4.33 -3.89
N GLY A 67 -2.36 4.23 -2.76
CA GLY A 67 -2.62 3.22 -1.73
C GLY A 67 -4.01 3.36 -1.11
N GLY A 68 -4.45 4.59 -0.85
CA GLY A 68 -5.82 4.86 -0.41
C GLY A 68 -6.88 4.48 -1.45
N GLU A 69 -6.61 4.64 -2.76
CA GLU A 69 -7.49 4.14 -3.81
C GLU A 69 -7.49 2.60 -3.88
N LEU A 70 -6.34 1.93 -3.74
CA LEU A 70 -6.28 0.47 -3.68
C LEU A 70 -7.07 -0.09 -2.50
N ALA A 71 -6.96 0.52 -1.31
CA ALA A 71 -7.73 0.10 -0.14
C ALA A 71 -9.25 0.20 -0.37
N ARG A 72 -9.73 1.20 -1.12
CA ARG A 72 -11.14 1.32 -1.50
C ARG A 72 -11.55 0.28 -2.54
N VAL A 73 -10.68 0.00 -3.52
CA VAL A 73 -10.89 -1.10 -4.48
C VAL A 73 -10.99 -2.43 -3.74
N HIS A 74 -10.11 -2.68 -2.77
CA HIS A 74 -10.14 -3.84 -1.91
C HIS A 74 -11.49 -3.97 -1.19
N GLY A 75 -11.89 -2.95 -0.43
CA GLY A 75 -13.17 -2.97 0.28
C GLY A 75 -14.37 -3.27 -0.65
N ARG A 76 -14.40 -2.67 -1.84
CA ARG A 76 -15.47 -2.94 -2.82
C ARG A 76 -15.41 -4.37 -3.38
N LEU A 77 -14.22 -4.93 -3.59
CA LEU A 77 -14.07 -6.31 -4.03
C LEU A 77 -14.52 -7.31 -2.95
N SER A 78 -14.28 -7.02 -1.67
CA SER A 78 -14.80 -7.82 -0.56
C SER A 78 -16.34 -7.81 -0.52
N GLU A 79 -16.98 -6.66 -0.73
CA GLU A 79 -18.44 -6.56 -0.85
C GLU A 79 -18.97 -7.43 -2.01
N ILE A 80 -18.34 -7.33 -3.19
CA ILE A 80 -18.72 -8.13 -4.37
C ILE A 80 -18.52 -9.63 -4.12
N ALA A 81 -17.46 -10.04 -3.41
CA ALA A 81 -17.25 -11.43 -3.05
C ALA A 81 -18.43 -11.95 -2.22
N VAL A 82 -18.89 -11.21 -1.22
CA VAL A 82 -20.08 -11.56 -0.43
C VAL A 82 -21.34 -11.63 -1.31
N GLU A 83 -21.60 -10.63 -2.15
CA GLU A 83 -22.77 -10.57 -3.05
C GLU A 83 -22.82 -11.77 -4.02
N THR A 84 -21.65 -12.25 -4.46
CA THR A 84 -21.51 -13.34 -5.43
C THR A 84 -21.29 -14.71 -4.80
N ASN A 85 -21.36 -14.80 -3.46
CA ASN A 85 -21.01 -15.99 -2.69
C ASN A 85 -19.60 -16.52 -3.02
N GLY A 86 -18.70 -15.59 -3.36
CA GLY A 86 -17.27 -15.76 -3.40
C GLY A 86 -16.71 -15.81 -1.98
N GLY A 87 -15.65 -16.61 -1.79
CA GLY A 87 -15.02 -16.73 -0.48
C GLY A 87 -14.48 -15.39 0.03
N ASN A 88 -14.54 -15.20 1.34
CA ASN A 88 -13.80 -14.15 2.04
C ASN A 88 -12.30 -14.50 2.04
N ASP A 89 -11.43 -13.54 1.74
CA ASP A 89 -9.97 -13.71 1.82
C ASP A 89 -9.42 -13.56 3.25
N GLY A 90 -10.30 -13.27 4.21
CA GLY A 90 -9.93 -13.12 5.62
C GLY A 90 -9.26 -11.77 5.92
N CYS A 91 -9.37 -10.81 5.01
CA CYS A 91 -8.87 -9.46 5.24
C CYS A 91 -9.65 -8.78 6.38
N PRO A 92 -8.97 -8.11 7.34
CA PRO A 92 -9.64 -7.33 8.37
C PRO A 92 -10.50 -6.20 7.76
N PRO A 93 -11.53 -5.72 8.48
CA PRO A 93 -12.42 -4.68 7.95
C PRO A 93 -11.64 -3.39 7.68
N VAL A 94 -12.09 -2.61 6.70
CA VAL A 94 -11.38 -1.40 6.21
C VAL A 94 -11.13 -0.32 7.28
N ASN A 95 -11.83 -0.41 8.42
CA ASN A 95 -11.71 0.48 9.58
C ASN A 95 -10.93 -0.14 10.75
N ALA A 96 -10.23 -1.27 10.53
CA ALA A 96 -9.38 -1.88 11.54
C ALA A 96 -8.33 -0.86 11.99
N SER A 97 -8.29 -0.60 13.30
CA SER A 97 -7.29 0.27 13.91
C SER A 97 -6.08 -0.56 14.35
N LEU A 98 -4.91 0.06 14.42
CA LEU A 98 -3.69 -0.58 14.94
C LEU A 98 -3.78 -0.94 16.44
N ASP A 99 -4.77 -0.40 17.16
CA ASP A 99 -5.01 -0.67 18.59
C ASP A 99 -5.92 -1.89 18.82
N GLU A 100 -6.61 -2.38 17.79
CA GLU A 100 -7.45 -3.57 17.89
C GLU A 100 -6.65 -4.78 17.41
N PRO A 101 -6.56 -5.88 18.19
CA PRO A 101 -5.93 -7.10 17.69
C PRO A 101 -6.71 -7.53 16.44
N ALA A 102 -6.02 -7.60 15.30
CA ALA A 102 -6.59 -8.11 14.07
C ALA A 102 -7.20 -9.48 14.38
N VAL A 103 -8.52 -9.56 14.50
CA VAL A 103 -9.21 -10.84 14.59
C VAL A 103 -9.13 -11.43 13.20
N VAL A 104 -8.00 -12.08 12.92
CA VAL A 104 -7.89 -13.05 11.84
C VAL A 104 -8.80 -14.20 12.27
N THR A 105 -10.07 -14.13 11.88
CA THR A 105 -10.95 -15.30 11.91
C THR A 105 -10.45 -16.25 10.83
N GLY A 106 -9.39 -16.97 11.18
CA GLY A 106 -8.89 -18.10 10.43
C GLY A 106 -10.03 -19.09 10.18
N VAL A 107 -10.11 -19.48 8.91
CA VAL A 107 -10.85 -20.64 8.40
C VAL A 107 -10.88 -21.78 9.43
N ALA A 108 -12.08 -22.13 9.88
CA ALA A 108 -12.32 -23.41 10.52
C ALA A 108 -12.53 -24.47 9.42
N ALA A 109 -11.58 -25.42 9.40
CA ALA A 109 -11.56 -26.78 8.84
C ALA A 109 -12.61 -27.17 7.78
#